data_AF-A0A2E9UT69-F1
#
_entry.id   AF-A0A2E9UT69-F1
#
_cell.length_a   1.000
_cell.length_b   1.000
_cell.length_c   1.000
_cell.angle_alpha   90.00
_cell.angle_beta   90.00
_cell.angle_gamma   90.00
#
_symmetry.space_group_name_H-M   'P 1'
#
loop_
_entity.id
_entity.type
_entity.pdbx_description
1 polymer ?
#
loop_
_entity_poly.entity_id
_entity_poly.type
_entity_poly.pdbx_seq_one_letter_code
_entity_poly.pdbx_strand_id
1 'polypeptide(L)'
;MDRRGKKKVSILTQEKIEYVDWKDVNLLRRFISDRAKIRARRVTGNSAQQQRDVAMAIKNAREMALLPYTNRVTTQRGGRGGDRRQRDDDRRQRDDDRRPRESRESEPQTKPAPAKTENENQDSIVETQENVNAEVIQPATTEETTE
;
A
#
# COMPACT_ATOMS: atom_id res chain seq x y z
N MET A 1 -12.70 -16.05 4.68
CA MET A 1 -13.84 -15.37 4.02
C MET A 1 -13.52 -13.89 3.91
N ASP A 2 -13.01 -13.46 2.75
CA ASP A 2 -12.77 -12.05 2.49
C ASP A 2 -14.10 -11.33 2.22
N ARG A 3 -14.60 -10.60 3.23
CA ARG A 3 -15.73 -9.69 3.03
C ARG A 3 -15.26 -8.49 2.21
N ARG A 4 -15.29 -8.63 0.89
CA ARG A 4 -14.97 -7.55 -0.06
C ARG A 4 -16.07 -6.49 0.02
N GLY A 5 -15.86 -5.51 0.90
CA GLY A 5 -16.79 -4.39 1.07
C GLY A 5 -17.02 -3.65 -0.25
N LYS A 6 -18.26 -3.19 -0.47
CA LYS A 6 -18.64 -2.40 -1.65
C LYS A 6 -17.71 -1.20 -1.80
N LYS A 7 -17.20 -0.96 -3.01
CA LYS A 7 -16.33 0.19 -3.30
C LYS A 7 -17.12 1.48 -3.05
N LYS A 8 -16.61 2.33 -2.16
CA LYS A 8 -17.16 3.68 -1.94
C LYS A 8 -16.85 4.54 -3.17
N VAL A 9 -17.80 5.39 -3.55
CA VAL A 9 -17.63 6.37 -4.62
C VAL A 9 -16.77 7.53 -4.10
N SER A 10 -15.83 8.00 -4.93
CA SER A 10 -14.96 9.14 -4.65
C SER A 10 -15.76 10.44 -4.56
N ILE A 11 -15.44 11.28 -3.57
CA ILE A 11 -16.05 12.61 -3.40
C ILE A 11 -15.72 13.51 -4.60
N LEU A 12 -14.48 13.43 -5.12
CA LEU A 12 -14.03 14.21 -6.28
C LEU A 12 -14.85 13.89 -7.54
N THR A 13 -15.19 12.61 -7.72
CA THR A 13 -16.00 12.16 -8.87
C THR A 13 -17.47 12.56 -8.73
N GLN A 14 -18.00 12.64 -7.51
CA GLN A 14 -19.37 13.14 -7.28
C GLN A 14 -19.47 14.64 -7.57
N GLU A 15 -18.51 15.42 -7.10
CA GLU A 15 -18.48 16.88 -7.28
C GLU A 15 -17.91 17.30 -8.65
N LYS A 16 -17.52 16.34 -9.51
CA LYS A 16 -16.91 16.55 -10.84
C LYS A 16 -15.71 17.51 -10.82
N ILE A 17 -14.87 17.38 -9.79
CA ILE A 17 -13.64 18.17 -9.66
C ILE A 17 -12.52 17.43 -10.39
N GLU A 18 -11.99 18.07 -11.43
CA GLU A 18 -10.91 17.51 -12.25
C GLU A 18 -9.53 17.74 -11.62
N TYR A 19 -9.31 18.93 -11.05
CA TYR A 19 -8.04 19.34 -10.45
C TYR A 19 -8.20 19.71 -8.97
N VAL A 20 -7.26 19.29 -8.14
CA VAL A 20 -7.24 19.58 -6.71
C VAL A 20 -6.13 20.59 -6.41
N ASP A 21 -6.51 21.84 -6.19
CA ASP A 21 -5.57 22.89 -5.78
C ASP A 21 -5.28 22.81 -4.27
N TRP A 22 -4.05 23.16 -3.88
CA TRP A 22 -3.63 23.27 -2.49
C TRP A 22 -4.29 24.47 -1.77
N LYS A 23 -4.80 25.44 -2.52
CA LYS A 23 -5.50 26.62 -2.00
C LYS A 23 -6.91 26.32 -1.49
N ASP A 24 -7.54 25.26 -1.98
CA ASP A 24 -8.92 24.91 -1.64
C ASP A 24 -9.01 24.19 -0.29
N VAL A 25 -8.76 24.94 0.80
CA VAL A 25 -8.71 24.41 2.16
C VAL A 25 -10.00 23.67 2.54
N ASN A 26 -11.15 24.14 2.06
CA ASN A 26 -12.45 23.51 2.32
C ASN A 26 -12.55 22.09 1.73
N LEU A 27 -12.05 21.90 0.51
CA LEU A 27 -11.99 20.60 -0.14
C LEU A 27 -10.98 19.69 0.58
N LEU A 28 -9.78 20.20 0.84
CA LEU A 28 -8.71 19.42 1.48
C LEU A 28 -9.05 18.99 2.90
N ARG A 29 -9.78 19.81 3.67
CA ARG A 29 -10.25 19.46 5.02
C ARG A 29 -11.11 18.20 5.04
N ARG A 30 -11.90 17.94 4.00
CA ARG A 30 -12.71 16.71 3.87
C ARG A 30 -11.85 15.45 3.75
N PHE A 31 -10.64 15.57 3.18
CA PHE A 31 -9.68 14.48 3.04
C PHE A 31 -8.76 14.31 4.26
N ILE A 32 -8.94 15.13 5.29
CA ILE A 32 -8.15 15.11 6.52
C ILE A 32 -9.03 14.62 7.67
N SER A 33 -8.40 13.94 8.63
CA SER A 33 -9.03 13.53 9.89
C SER A 33 -8.88 14.62 10.94
N ASP A 34 -9.66 14.56 12.01
CA ASP A 34 -9.63 15.57 13.08
C ASP A 34 -8.25 15.73 13.72
N ARG A 35 -7.43 14.66 13.70
CA ARG A 35 -6.02 14.63 14.14
C ARG A 35 -5.04 15.23 13.12
N ALA A 36 -5.53 15.89 12.08
CA ALA A 36 -4.77 16.40 10.95
C ALA A 36 -3.97 15.32 10.20
N LYS A 37 -4.46 14.07 10.12
CA LYS A 37 -3.86 13.01 9.28
C LYS A 37 -4.66 12.82 7.99
N ILE A 38 -3.99 12.57 6.86
CA ILE A 38 -4.63 12.30 5.58
C ILE A 38 -5.45 11.01 5.68
N ARG A 39 -6.72 11.05 5.28
CA ARG A 39 -7.61 9.89 5.29
C ARG A 39 -7.17 8.90 4.22
N ALA A 40 -7.25 7.60 4.54
CA ALA A 40 -6.90 6.54 3.61
C ALA A 40 -7.92 6.46 2.45
N ARG A 41 -7.43 6.07 1.27
CA ARG A 41 -8.23 5.87 0.04
C ARG A 41 -9.51 5.05 0.27
N ARG A 42 -9.46 4.01 1.11
CA ARG A 42 -10.61 3.13 1.42
C ARG A 42 -11.77 3.85 2.13
N VAL A 43 -11.49 4.96 2.81
CA VAL A 43 -12.48 5.74 3.54
C VAL A 43 -13.17 6.72 2.61
N THR A 44 -12.40 7.39 1.76
CA THR A 44 -12.87 8.45 0.85
C THR A 44 -13.36 7.93 -0.50
N GLY A 45 -12.97 6.72 -0.89
CA GLY A 45 -13.36 6.13 -2.18
C GLY A 45 -12.56 6.63 -3.39
N ASN A 46 -11.50 7.41 -3.16
CA ASN A 46 -10.69 8.02 -4.22
C ASN A 46 -10.02 6.97 -5.14
N SER A 47 -9.68 7.33 -6.38
CA SER A 47 -8.77 6.52 -7.20
C SER A 47 -7.33 6.59 -6.67
N ALA A 48 -6.44 5.71 -7.15
CA ALA A 48 -5.03 5.76 -6.74
C ALA A 48 -4.34 7.05 -7.22
N GLN A 49 -4.66 7.50 -8.43
CA GLN A 49 -4.18 8.76 -9.01
C GLN A 49 -4.67 9.96 -8.18
N GLN A 50 -5.98 10.07 -8.01
CA GLN A 50 -6.60 11.13 -7.20
C GLN A 50 -6.03 11.19 -5.78
N GLN A 51 -5.75 10.04 -5.16
CA GLN A 51 -5.16 10.02 -3.82
C GLN A 51 -3.74 10.59 -3.80
N ARG A 52 -2.93 10.36 -4.84
CA ARG A 52 -1.59 10.97 -4.97
C ARG A 52 -1.71 12.47 -5.12
N ASP A 53 -2.60 12.94 -5.99
CA ASP A 53 -2.81 14.36 -6.27
C ASP A 53 -3.29 15.10 -5.02
N VAL A 54 -4.29 14.57 -4.33
CA VAL A 54 -4.76 15.09 -3.03
C VAL A 54 -3.64 15.07 -1.98
N ALA A 55 -2.84 14.01 -1.92
CA ALA A 55 -1.75 13.94 -0.94
C ALA A 55 -0.65 14.98 -1.22
N MET A 56 -0.34 15.26 -2.49
CA MET A 56 0.58 16.34 -2.87
C MET A 56 0.00 17.70 -2.52
N ALA A 57 -1.26 17.96 -2.88
CA ALA A 57 -1.95 19.20 -2.54
C ALA A 57 -1.99 19.46 -1.02
N ILE A 58 -2.29 18.43 -0.21
CA ILE A 58 -2.28 18.56 1.25
C ILE A 58 -0.88 18.83 1.79
N LYS A 59 0.17 18.21 1.23
CA LYS A 59 1.54 18.48 1.66
C LYS A 59 1.91 19.93 1.36
N ASN A 60 1.67 20.40 0.13
CA ASN A 60 1.94 21.77 -0.28
C ASN A 60 1.15 22.78 0.60
N ALA A 61 -0.13 22.52 0.87
CA ALA A 61 -0.94 23.35 1.73
C ALA A 61 -0.43 23.42 3.19
N ARG A 62 0.27 22.39 3.67
CA ARG A 62 0.91 22.40 4.99
C ARG A 62 2.19 23.23 5.01
N GLU A 63 2.99 23.13 3.96
CA GLU A 63 4.18 23.99 3.80
C GLU A 63 3.77 25.46 3.74
N MET A 64 2.63 25.77 3.10
CA MET A 64 2.03 27.11 3.05
C MET A 64 1.25 27.50 4.30
N ALA A 65 1.34 26.72 5.39
CA ALA A 65 0.66 26.95 6.67
C ALA A 65 -0.88 27.09 6.60
N LEU A 66 -1.54 26.65 5.52
CA LEU A 66 -3.00 26.65 5.40
C LEU A 66 -3.65 25.52 6.21
N LEU A 67 -2.90 24.43 6.42
CA LEU A 67 -3.36 23.24 7.13
C LEU A 67 -2.35 22.81 8.21
N PRO A 68 -2.81 22.33 9.37
CA PRO A 68 -1.92 21.86 10.42
C PRO A 68 -1.32 20.48 10.12
N TYR A 69 -0.14 20.20 10.66
CA TYR A 69 0.48 18.86 10.63
C TYR A 69 -0.07 17.92 11.71
N THR A 70 -0.45 18.49 12.86
CA THR A 70 -0.96 17.73 14.01
C THR A 70 -2.07 18.53 14.67
N ASN A 71 -3.08 17.82 15.17
CA ASN A 71 -4.06 18.38 16.07
C ASN A 71 -4.13 17.48 17.31
N ARG A 72 -3.84 18.06 18.48
CA ARG A 72 -3.88 17.34 19.75
C ARG A 72 -5.34 17.18 20.15
N VAL A 73 -5.93 16.05 19.80
CA VAL A 73 -7.24 15.66 20.34
C VAL A 73 -6.99 15.19 21.77
N THR A 74 -7.26 16.06 22.74
CA THR A 74 -7.29 15.69 24.16
C THR A 74 -8.51 14.81 24.37
N THR A 75 -8.36 13.50 24.11
CA THR A 75 -9.37 12.57 24.60
C THR A 75 -9.23 12.61 26.11
N GLN A 76 -10.19 13.25 26.78
CA GLN A 76 -10.35 13.16 28.23
C GLN A 76 -10.72 11.71 28.51
N ARG A 77 -9.71 10.84 28.52
CA ARG A 77 -9.86 9.43 28.84
C ARG A 77 -10.14 9.40 30.33
N GLY A 78 -11.44 9.44 30.66
CA GLY A 78 -11.93 9.16 31.99
C GLY A 78 -11.21 7.93 32.54
N GLY A 79 -10.65 8.08 33.74
CA GLY A 79 -9.89 7.05 34.42
C GLY A 79 -10.68 5.75 34.52
N ARG A 80 -10.39 4.80 33.63
CA ARG A 80 -10.68 3.38 33.89
C ARG A 80 -9.49 2.77 34.60
N GLY A 81 -9.34 3.17 35.86
CA GLY A 81 -8.62 2.42 36.89
C GLY A 81 -9.55 1.40 37.53
N GLY A 82 -10.18 0.55 36.71
CA GLY A 82 -11.12 -0.46 37.17
C GLY A 82 -10.60 -1.84 36.80
N ASP A 83 -10.14 -2.55 37.82
CA ASP A 83 -10.07 -4.01 37.88
C ASP A 83 -9.05 -4.74 36.99
N ARG A 84 -7.81 -4.81 37.48
CA ARG A 84 -6.83 -5.84 37.07
C ARG A 84 -6.63 -6.90 38.16
N ARG A 85 -7.43 -6.89 39.23
CA ARG A 85 -7.15 -7.73 40.42
C ARG A 85 -7.74 -9.14 40.30
N GLN A 86 -8.57 -9.43 39.30
CA GLN A 86 -9.20 -10.75 39.14
C GLN A 86 -8.50 -11.69 38.15
N ARG A 87 -7.52 -11.22 37.35
CA ARG A 87 -6.92 -12.04 36.28
C ARG A 87 -5.81 -13.00 36.73
N ASP A 88 -5.33 -12.85 37.96
CA ASP A 88 -4.18 -13.61 38.46
C ASP A 88 -4.56 -14.97 39.07
N ASP A 89 -5.86 -15.29 39.26
CA ASP A 89 -6.30 -16.59 39.79
C ASP A 89 -6.44 -17.69 38.71
N ASP A 90 -6.83 -17.36 37.48
CA ASP A 90 -7.07 -18.37 36.42
C ASP A 90 -5.79 -19.00 35.84
N ARG A 91 -4.61 -18.41 36.09
CA ARG A 91 -3.34 -18.94 35.53
C ARG A 91 -2.80 -20.15 36.28
N ARG A 92 -3.27 -20.43 37.49
CA ARG A 92 -2.69 -21.48 38.35
C ARG A 92 -3.15 -22.90 38.01
N GLN A 93 -4.19 -23.06 37.18
CA GLN A 93 -4.75 -24.38 36.86
C GLN A 93 -4.21 -25.03 35.58
N ARG A 94 -3.45 -24.30 34.74
CA ARG A 94 -3.12 -24.76 33.38
C ARG A 94 -1.75 -25.43 33.23
N ASP A 95 -0.91 -25.40 34.26
CA ASP A 95 0.46 -25.92 34.21
C ASP A 95 0.54 -27.43 34.57
N ASP A 96 -0.52 -28.03 35.12
CA ASP A 96 -0.54 -29.45 35.54
C ASP A 96 -0.89 -30.46 34.41
N ASP A 97 -1.38 -30.01 33.25
CA ASP A 97 -1.78 -30.89 32.13
C ASP A 97 -0.68 -31.16 31.08
N ARG A 98 0.57 -30.70 31.30
CA ARG A 98 1.69 -31.01 30.39
C ARG A 98 2.19 -32.44 30.60
N ARG A 99 1.67 -33.37 29.78
CA ARG A 99 2.24 -34.73 29.63
C ARG A 99 3.75 -34.68 29.37
N PRO A 100 4.57 -35.51 30.04
CA PRO A 100 5.99 -35.65 29.72
C PRO A 100 6.16 -36.09 28.27
N ARG A 101 7.05 -35.42 27.55
CA ARG A 101 7.38 -35.77 26.16
C ARG A 101 8.26 -37.02 26.21
N GLU A 102 7.71 -38.19 25.90
CA GLU A 102 8.52 -39.41 25.72
C GLU A 102 9.58 -39.17 24.65
N SER A 103 10.81 -39.57 24.97
CA SER A 103 11.99 -39.47 24.13
C SER A 103 11.78 -40.24 22.84
N ARG A 104 11.48 -39.50 21.78
CA ARG A 104 11.41 -40.02 20.41
C ARG A 104 12.81 -40.47 19.99
N GLU A 105 13.05 -41.77 20.02
CA GLU A 105 14.21 -42.41 19.38
C GLU A 105 14.25 -42.01 17.89
N SER A 106 15.46 -41.71 17.41
CA SER A 106 15.70 -41.23 16.06
C SER A 106 15.61 -42.35 15.03
N GLU A 107 14.52 -42.41 14.28
CA GLU A 107 14.45 -43.18 13.05
C GLU A 107 15.18 -42.46 11.89
N PRO A 108 15.98 -43.17 11.07
CA PRO A 108 16.65 -42.60 9.90
C PRO A 108 15.65 -42.32 8.77
N GLN A 109 15.82 -41.16 8.12
CA GLN A 109 14.99 -40.71 7.01
C GLN A 109 15.32 -41.48 5.72
N THR A 110 14.35 -42.23 5.18
CA THR A 110 14.35 -42.61 3.77
C THR A 110 13.11 -42.03 3.11
N LYS A 111 13.27 -40.91 2.40
CA LYS A 111 12.26 -40.42 1.46
C LYS A 111 12.65 -40.90 0.06
N PRO A 112 11.76 -41.51 -0.74
CA PRO A 112 12.08 -41.84 -2.12
C PRO A 112 12.17 -40.58 -2.99
N ALA A 113 13.12 -40.59 -3.91
CA ALA A 113 13.47 -39.49 -4.81
C ALA A 113 12.38 -39.20 -5.86
N PRO A 114 12.16 -37.94 -6.28
CA PRO A 114 11.44 -37.63 -7.50
C PRO A 114 12.35 -37.86 -8.72
N ALA A 115 11.86 -38.68 -9.64
CA ALA A 115 12.48 -38.97 -10.93
C ALA A 115 12.70 -37.70 -11.75
N LYS A 116 13.92 -37.52 -12.25
CA LYS A 116 14.22 -36.58 -13.33
C LYS A 116 13.89 -37.29 -14.64
N THR A 117 12.97 -36.74 -15.42
CA THR A 117 12.86 -37.08 -16.84
C THR A 117 13.78 -36.12 -17.58
N GLU A 118 14.94 -36.64 -17.94
CA GLU A 118 15.80 -36.09 -18.97
C GLU A 118 15.07 -36.31 -20.31
N ASN A 119 14.87 -35.23 -21.06
CA ASN A 119 14.75 -35.38 -22.51
C ASN A 119 15.61 -34.30 -23.14
N GLU A 120 16.77 -34.76 -23.57
CA GLU A 120 17.75 -34.04 -24.35
C GLU A 120 17.18 -33.90 -25.77
N ASN A 121 17.03 -32.67 -26.24
CA ASN A 121 17.15 -32.39 -27.66
C ASN A 121 18.09 -31.20 -27.78
N GLN A 122 19.37 -31.54 -27.93
CA GLN A 122 20.33 -30.65 -28.54
C GLN A 122 20.15 -30.78 -30.05
N ASP A 123 19.89 -29.66 -30.72
CA ASP A 123 20.51 -29.42 -32.02
C ASP A 123 20.76 -27.92 -32.13
N SER A 124 22.04 -27.62 -32.35
CA SER A 124 22.64 -26.31 -32.47
C SER A 124 22.72 -25.85 -33.92
N ILE A 125 22.83 -24.52 -34.10
CA ILE A 125 23.29 -23.76 -35.28
C ILE A 125 22.14 -23.43 -36.25
N VAL A 126 21.80 -22.16 -36.53
CA VAL A 126 22.60 -21.21 -37.32
C VAL A 126 22.29 -19.75 -36.95
N GLU A 127 23.37 -18.97 -36.90
CA GLU A 127 23.49 -17.52 -37.05
C GLU A 127 22.49 -16.88 -38.03
N THR A 128 21.91 -15.72 -37.68
CA THR A 128 21.67 -14.61 -38.63
C THR A 128 21.17 -13.34 -37.91
N GLN A 129 22.00 -12.30 -38.02
CA GLN A 129 21.67 -10.89 -38.25
C GLN A 129 21.08 -10.05 -37.09
N GLU A 130 21.97 -9.18 -36.59
CA GLU A 130 21.63 -7.84 -36.10
C GLU A 130 20.69 -7.15 -37.10
N ASN A 131 19.59 -6.57 -36.60
CA ASN A 131 18.89 -5.46 -37.26
C ASN A 131 17.92 -4.81 -36.27
N VAL A 132 18.38 -3.74 -35.61
CA VAL A 132 17.48 -2.65 -35.24
C VAL A 132 18.04 -1.37 -35.85
N ASN A 133 17.44 -1.03 -36.98
CA ASN A 133 17.62 0.23 -37.67
C ASN A 133 17.49 1.40 -36.68
N ALA A 134 18.48 2.27 -36.72
CA ALA A 134 18.39 3.62 -36.20
C ALA A 134 17.30 4.38 -36.97
N GLU A 135 16.28 4.87 -36.27
CA GLU A 135 15.52 6.02 -36.76
C GLU A 135 16.09 7.28 -36.14
N VAL A 136 16.83 7.97 -37.01
CA VAL A 136 17.45 9.27 -36.84
C VAL A 136 16.36 10.33 -36.83
N ILE A 137 16.18 11.04 -35.72
CA ILE A 137 15.44 12.30 -35.70
C ILE A 137 16.47 13.42 -35.96
N GLN A 138 16.48 13.96 -37.19
CA GLN A 138 17.12 15.24 -37.47
C GLN A 138 16.08 16.39 -37.39
N PRO A 139 16.48 17.57 -36.89
CA PRO A 139 15.62 18.75 -36.88
C PRO A 139 15.65 19.45 -38.25
N ALA A 140 14.48 19.61 -38.88
CA ALA A 140 14.35 20.44 -40.07
C ALA A 140 14.35 21.92 -39.67
N THR A 141 15.37 22.64 -40.11
CA THR A 141 15.38 24.09 -40.26
C THR A 141 15.44 24.38 -41.75
N THR A 142 14.49 25.16 -42.26
CA THR A 142 14.68 25.91 -43.50
C THR A 142 13.90 27.21 -43.39
N GLU A 143 14.64 28.30 -43.41
CA GLU A 143 14.17 29.64 -43.72
C GLU A 143 13.81 29.70 -45.20
N GLU A 144 12.72 30.37 -45.56
CA GLU A 144 12.61 31.01 -46.88
C GLU A 144 11.82 32.31 -46.79
N THR A 145 12.56 33.37 -47.10
CA THR A 145 12.22 34.76 -47.39
C THR A 145 11.19 34.90 -48.51
N THR A 146 10.17 35.76 -48.36
CA THR A 146 9.67 36.64 -49.46
C THR A 146 8.87 37.84 -48.93
N GLU A 147 9.28 39.03 -49.41
CA GLU A 147 8.65 40.38 -49.46
C GLU A 147 8.32 41.16 -48.16
#